data_AF-A0A1Q4FFZ6-F1
#
_entry.id   AF-A0A1Q4FFZ6-F1
#
_cell.length_a   1.000
_cell.length_b   1.000
_cell.length_c   1.000
_cell.angle_alpha   90.00
_cell.angle_beta   90.00
_cell.angle_gamma   90.00
#
_symmetry.space_group_name_H-M   'P 1'
#
loop_
_entity.id
_entity.type
_entity.pdbx_description
1 polymer ?
#
loop_
_entity_poly.entity_id
_entity_poly.type
_entity_poly.pdbx_seq_one_letter_code
_entity_poly.pdbx_strand_id
1 'polypeptide(L)' 'MNLLKKWMGIVWMLLGPLSVYYLVKTALHQMALHPVTDTKIQWAVFVIVAIPIAIGLVIFGWYAFRGEYEK' A
#
# COMPACT_ATOMS: atom_id res chain seq x y z
N MET A 1 11.42 5.42 23.21
CA MET A 1 10.96 4.27 22.39
C MET A 1 9.92 3.44 23.12
N ASN A 2 8.66 3.86 23.07
CA ASN A 2 7.56 2.93 23.38
C ASN A 2 7.65 1.80 22.36
N LEU A 3 7.86 0.56 22.83
CA LEU A 3 7.94 -0.65 22.01
C LEU A 3 6.83 -0.66 20.94
N LEU A 4 5.64 -0.22 21.34
CA LEU A 4 4.45 -0.05 20.51
C LEU A 4 4.70 0.78 19.24
N LYS A 5 5.35 1.94 19.33
CA LYS A 5 5.59 2.83 18.17
C LYS A 5 6.53 2.17 17.15
N LYS A 6 7.53 1.42 17.63
CA LYS A 6 8.49 0.69 16.80
C LYS A 6 7.81 -0.46 16.04
N TRP A 7 6.92 -1.21 16.73
CA TRP A 7 6.09 -2.24 16.11
C TRP A 7 5.13 -1.66 15.07
N MET A 8 4.49 -0.52 15.36
CA MET A 8 3.62 0.16 14.40
C MET A 8 4.37 0.57 13.13
N GLY A 9 5.60 1.07 13.23
CA GLY A 9 6.42 1.40 12.05
C GLY A 9 6.66 0.22 11.12
N ILE A 10 6.95 -0.96 11.69
CA ILE A 10 7.11 -2.21 10.91
C ILE A 10 5.78 -2.62 10.26
N VAL A 11 4.68 -2.52 11.00
CA VAL A 11 3.33 -2.83 10.48
C VAL A 11 3.00 -1.97 9.26
N TRP A 12 3.24 -0.66 9.32
CA TRP A 12 3.00 0.25 8.19
C TRP A 12 3.90 -0.03 6.99
N MET A 13 5.16 -0.38 7.25
CA MET A 13 6.13 -0.73 6.22
C MET A 13 5.75 -2.01 5.46
N LEU A 14 5.16 -2.99 6.15
CA LEU A 14 4.66 -4.22 5.53
C LEU A 14 3.29 -4.03 4.86
N LEU A 15 2.40 -3.24 5.48
CA LEU A 15 1.06 -2.97 4.95
C LEU A 15 1.08 -2.31 3.58
N GLY A 16 2.03 -1.41 3.30
CA GLY A 16 2.13 -0.74 2.00
C GLY A 16 2.28 -1.73 0.83
N PRO A 17 3.36 -2.53 0.78
CA PRO A 17 3.58 -3.53 -0.27
C PRO A 17 2.49 -4.61 -0.31
N LEU A 18 2.01 -5.06 0.85
CA LEU A 18 0.91 -6.05 0.93
C LEU A 18 -0.38 -5.51 0.30
N SER A 19 -0.73 -4.26 0.57
CA SER A 19 -1.93 -3.63 0.02
C SER A 19 -1.85 -3.52 -1.51
N VAL A 20 -0.69 -3.11 -2.04
CA VAL A 20 -0.48 -3.05 -3.49
C VAL A 20 -0.56 -4.44 -4.12
N TYR A 21 0.05 -5.45 -3.50
CA TYR A 21 -0.01 -6.84 -4.00
C TYR A 21 -1.45 -7.34 -4.12
N TYR A 22 -2.27 -7.18 -3.08
CA TYR A 22 -3.66 -7.61 -3.12
C TYR A 22 -4.50 -6.79 -4.09
N LEU A 23 -4.22 -5.49 -4.22
CA LEU A 23 -4.91 -4.63 -5.16
C LEU A 23 -4.60 -5.01 -6.61
N VAL A 24 -3.34 -5.27 -6.96
CA VAL A 24 -2.95 -5.75 -8.30
C VAL A 24 -3.55 -7.14 -8.58
N LYS A 25 -3.49 -8.06 -7.62
CA LYS A 25 -4.11 -9.39 -7.76
C LYS A 25 -5.61 -9.28 -8.05
N THR A 26 -6.31 -8.42 -7.32
CA THR A 26 -7.76 -8.20 -7.50
C THR A 26 -8.06 -7.51 -8.82
N ALA A 27 -7.25 -6.52 -9.20
CA ALA A 27 -7.34 -5.83 -10.50
C ALA A 27 -7.26 -6.82 -11.66
N LEU A 28 -6.24 -7.68 -11.66
CA LEU A 28 -6.06 -8.69 -12.70
C LEU A 28 -7.23 -9.68 -12.75
N HIS A 29 -7.71 -10.13 -11.58
CA HIS A 29 -8.86 -11.03 -11.50
C HIS A 29 -10.14 -10.41 -12.07
N GLN A 30 -10.42 -9.15 -11.72
CA GLN A 30 -11.61 -8.45 -12.17
C GLN A 30 -11.56 -8.07 -13.65
N MET A 31 -10.38 -7.69 -14.16
CA MET A 31 -10.17 -7.48 -15.59
C MET A 31 -10.34 -8.76 -16.42
N ALA A 32 -10.04 -9.92 -15.84
CA ALA A 32 -10.23 -11.21 -16.49
C ALA A 32 -11.71 -11.67 -16.47
N LEU A 33 -12.43 -11.42 -15.37
CA LEU A 33 -13.86 -11.73 -15.25
C LEU A 33 -14.72 -10.83 -16.14
N HIS A 34 -14.37 -9.55 -16.24
CA HIS A 34 -15.11 -8.55 -17.02
C HIS A 34 -14.14 -7.79 -17.95
N PRO A 35 -13.83 -8.34 -19.15
CA PRO A 35 -12.79 -7.80 -20.02
C PRO A 35 -13.23 -6.55 -20.83
N VAL A 36 -14.18 -5.78 -20.31
CA VAL A 36 -14.63 -4.51 -20.91
C VAL A 36 -13.65 -3.39 -20.62
N THR A 37 -13.59 -2.40 -21.53
CA THR A 37 -12.63 -1.29 -21.45
C THR A 37 -12.78 -0.49 -20.15
N ASP A 38 -14.00 -0.25 -19.70
CA ASP A 38 -14.28 0.54 -18.49
C ASP A 38 -13.69 -0.11 -17.24
N THR A 39 -13.82 -1.43 -17.10
CA THR A 39 -13.24 -2.20 -15.98
C THR A 39 -11.71 -2.15 -16.00
N LYS A 40 -11.08 -2.24 -17.18
CA LYS A 40 -9.63 -2.14 -17.32
C LYS A 40 -9.13 -0.75 -16.92
N ILE A 41 -9.80 0.30 -17.38
CA ILE A 41 -9.44 1.69 -17.04
C ILE A 41 -9.61 1.91 -15.53
N GLN A 42 -10.75 1.53 -14.94
CA GLN A 42 -11.02 1.70 -13.51
C GLN A 42 -9.93 1.07 -12.64
N TRP A 43 -9.62 -0.21 -12.88
CA TRP A 43 -8.63 -0.92 -12.07
C TRP A 43 -7.19 -0.44 -12.33
N ALA A 44 -6.87 -0.02 -13.56
CA ALA A 44 -5.57 0.59 -13.85
C ALA A 44 -5.37 1.91 -13.07
N VAL A 45 -6.39 2.77 -13.00
CA VAL A 45 -6.33 4.01 -12.20
C VAL A 45 -6.13 3.69 -10.72
N PHE A 46 -6.86 2.71 -10.17
CA PHE A 46 -6.68 2.30 -8.77
C PHE A 46 -5.25 1.83 -8.47
N VAL A 47 -4.65 1.02 -9.35
CA VAL A 47 -3.27 0.57 -9.18
C VAL A 47 -2.30 1.75 -9.22
N ILE A 48 -2.43 2.64 -10.21
CA ILE A 48 -1.54 3.79 -10.39
C ILE A 48 -1.59 4.73 -9.19
N VAL A 49 -2.78 5.01 -8.65
CA VAL A 49 -2.97 5.88 -7.48
C VAL A 49 -2.51 5.21 -6.19
N ALA A 50 -2.67 3.89 -6.06
CA ALA A 50 -2.27 3.15 -4.86
C ALA A 50 -0.74 3.08 -4.68
N ILE A 51 0.04 3.07 -5.76
CA ILE A 51 1.52 3.01 -5.70
C ILE A 51 2.14 4.16 -4.89
N PRO A 52 1.91 5.46 -5.20
CA PRO A 52 2.50 6.56 -4.43
C PRO A 52 2.01 6.59 -2.97
N ILE A 53 0.75 6.18 -2.72
CA ILE A 53 0.22 6.07 -1.35
C ILE A 53 0.97 4.99 -0.56
N ALA A 54 1.20 3.82 -1.17
CA ALA A 54 1.94 2.73 -0.55
C ALA A 54 3.41 3.10 -0.29
N ILE A 55 4.04 3.82 -1.21
CA ILE A 55 5.39 4.38 -1.00
C ILE A 55 5.39 5.32 0.21
N GLY A 56 4.40 6.22 0.31
CA GLY A 56 4.22 7.10 1.46
C GLY A 56 4.07 6.33 2.79
N LEU A 57 3.28 5.25 2.80
CA LEU A 57 3.12 4.38 3.97
C LEU A 57 4.42 3.68 4.39
N VAL A 58 5.22 3.22 3.42
CA VAL A 58 6.53 2.61 3.69
C VAL A 58 7.49 3.62 4.29
N ILE A 59 7.56 4.83 3.71
CA ILE A 59 8.40 5.92 4.21
C ILE A 59 7.97 6.33 5.62
N PHE A 60 6.66 6.46 5.85
CA PHE A 60 6.09 6.72 7.17
C PHE A 60 6.49 5.64 8.18
N GLY A 61 6.31 4.37 7.82
CA GLY A 61 6.70 3.23 8.66
C GLY A 61 8.19 3.22 8.99
N TRP A 62 9.03 3.58 8.02
CA TRP A 62 10.48 3.72 8.19
C TRP A 62 10.86 4.81 9.19
N TYR A 63 10.29 6.00 9.06
CA TYR A 63 10.53 7.10 10.01
C TYR A 63 9.99 6.79 11.41
N ALA A 64 8.86 6.09 11.51
CA ALA A 64 8.31 5.59 12.77
C ALA A 64 9.23 4.57 13.45
N PHE A 65 9.83 3.67 12.66
CA PHE A 65 10.79 2.70 13.17
C PHE A 65 12.09 3.37 13.68
N ARG A 66 12.55 4.43 13.01
CA ARG A 66 13.74 5.21 13.41
C ARG A 66 13.53 6.13 14.62
N GLY A 67 12.30 6.26 15.11
CA GLY A 67 12.00 7.09 16.28
C GLY A 67 11.92 8.60 15.99
N GLU A 68 11.79 9.00 14.73
CA GLU A 68 11.68 10.42 14.33
C GLU A 68 10.39 11.08 14.85
N TYR A 69 9.36 10.27 15.18
CA TYR A 69 8.08 10.71 15.77
C TYR A 69 8.05 10.65 17.32
N GLU A 70 9.21 10.65 17.97
CA GLU A 70 9.32 10.65 19.44
C GLU A 70 9.44 12.05 20.08
N LYS A 71 9.43 13.13 19.28
CA LYS A 71 9.38 14.50 19.81
C LYS A 71 8.08 14.77 20.59
#